data_AF-A0A087SBV6-F1
#
_entry.id   AF-A0A087SBV6-F1
#
_cell.length_a   1.000
_cell.length_b   1.000
_cell.length_c   1.000
_cell.angle_alpha   90.00
_cell.angle_beta   90.00
_cell.angle_gamma   90.00
#
_symmetry.space_group_name_H-M   'P 1'
#
loop_
_entity.id
_entity.type
_entity.pdbx_description
1 polymer ?
#
loop_
_entity_poly.entity_id
_entity_poly.type
_entity_poly.pdbx_seq_one_letter_code
_entity_poly.pdbx_strand_id
1 'polypeptide(L)'
;MGLTNSMKKAPKVNGNNGHVNSTHRCCAERRLLEAWVADARRHGVPAARVVSWVRRKFGAHMTVYRCRKDGSLGCSTPCLLCSRELARFDIKVHCSLEGGAWYSGRVTDVGAPAPILTSGQRRMIKGKAACMAERTLKTPNLAIPFR
;
A
#
# COMPACT_ATOMS: atom_id res chain seq x y z
N MET A 1 12.87 30.39 -16.98
CA MET A 1 12.07 29.58 -16.04
C MET A 1 12.81 28.27 -15.78
N GLY A 2 13.60 28.20 -14.71
CA GLY A 2 14.43 27.03 -14.40
C GLY A 2 13.68 26.00 -13.55
N LEU A 3 13.27 24.88 -14.15
CA LEU A 3 12.86 23.70 -13.39
C LEU A 3 14.12 22.91 -13.04
N THR A 4 14.78 23.24 -11.92
CA THR A 4 15.79 22.35 -11.37
C THR A 4 15.06 21.11 -10.83
N ASN A 5 15.09 20.03 -11.60
CA ASN A 5 14.68 18.69 -11.16
C ASN A 5 15.71 18.18 -10.14
N SER A 6 15.71 18.79 -8.96
CA SER A 6 16.46 18.29 -7.82
C SER A 6 15.78 16.98 -7.41
N MET A 7 16.40 15.84 -7.77
CA MET A 7 16.02 14.50 -7.33
C MET A 7 16.12 14.49 -5.80
N LYS A 8 15.00 14.79 -5.15
CA LYS A 8 14.95 14.88 -3.69
C LYS A 8 15.15 13.49 -3.11
N LYS A 9 16.01 13.41 -2.09
CA LYS A 9 16.31 12.21 -1.32
C LYS A 9 15.00 11.53 -0.87
N ALA A 10 14.91 10.22 -1.07
CA ALA A 10 13.77 9.43 -0.64
C ALA A 10 13.49 9.65 0.87
N PRO A 11 12.23 9.61 1.31
CA PRO A 11 11.89 9.74 2.71
C PRO A 11 12.64 8.68 3.51
N LYS A 12 13.11 9.04 4.71
CA LYS A 12 13.70 8.07 5.63
C LYS A 12 12.63 7.06 6.04
N VAL A 13 12.62 5.90 5.39
CA VAL A 13 11.84 4.73 5.80
C VAL A 13 12.80 3.81 6.55
N ASN A 14 12.36 3.17 7.63
CA ASN A 14 13.16 2.19 8.35
C ASN A 14 13.51 1.03 7.41
N GLY A 15 14.72 1.05 6.86
CA GLY A 15 15.16 0.19 5.77
C GLY A 15 16.62 0.46 5.40
N ASN A 16 17.40 -0.61 5.22
CA ASN A 16 18.79 -0.49 4.78
C ASN A 16 18.83 -0.21 3.27
N ASN A 17 19.74 0.67 2.83
CA ASN A 17 20.04 0.92 1.41
C ASN A 17 18.82 1.11 0.48
N GLY A 18 17.83 1.92 0.88
CA GLY A 18 16.67 2.23 0.04
C GLY A 18 15.61 1.13 -0.10
N HIS A 19 15.76 0.01 0.62
CA HIS A 19 14.79 -1.08 0.63
C HIS A 19 13.85 -0.96 1.84
N VAL A 20 12.55 -1.21 1.64
CA VAL A 20 11.56 -1.22 2.73
C VAL A 20 11.14 -2.65 3.03
N ASN A 21 11.23 -3.05 4.30
CA ASN A 21 10.82 -4.38 4.74
C ASN A 21 9.38 -4.39 5.27
N SER A 22 8.71 -5.54 5.09
CA SER A 22 7.40 -5.80 5.70
C SER A 22 7.51 -5.97 7.21
N THR A 23 6.45 -5.64 7.94
CA THR A 23 6.32 -5.93 9.37
C THR A 23 5.11 -6.81 9.64
N HIS A 24 4.96 -7.30 10.88
CA HIS A 24 3.81 -8.10 11.29
C HIS A 24 2.45 -7.39 11.14
N ARG A 25 2.43 -6.06 10.97
CA ARG A 25 1.21 -5.25 10.81
C ARG A 25 0.95 -4.81 9.38
N CYS A 26 1.99 -4.61 8.57
CA CYS A 26 1.85 -4.00 7.25
C CYS A 26 2.91 -4.51 6.27
N CYS A 27 2.50 -4.67 5.01
CA CYS A 27 3.37 -5.11 3.93
C CYS A 27 4.34 -3.97 3.53
N ALA A 28 5.45 -4.32 2.89
CA ALA A 28 6.51 -3.38 2.53
C ALA A 28 6.02 -2.25 1.61
N GLU A 29 5.18 -2.60 0.64
CA GLU A 29 4.63 -1.73 -0.39
C GLU A 29 3.82 -0.59 0.22
N ARG A 30 2.89 -0.93 1.12
CA ARG A 30 2.05 0.06 1.81
C ARG A 30 2.86 0.93 2.76
N ARG A 31 3.82 0.36 3.48
CA ARG A 31 4.73 1.14 4.34
C ARG A 31 5.51 2.17 3.55
N LEU A 32 6.00 1.79 2.37
CA LEU A 32 6.73 2.68 1.48
C LEU A 32 5.82 3.82 0.98
N LEU A 33 4.62 3.51 0.49
CA LEU A 33 3.66 4.52 0.03
C LEU A 33 3.21 5.44 1.17
N GLU A 34 2.93 4.90 2.37
CA GLU A 34 2.60 5.67 3.56
C GLU A 34 3.71 6.65 3.93
N ALA A 35 4.98 6.24 3.82
CA ALA A 35 6.11 7.12 4.07
C ALA A 35 6.17 8.29 3.08
N TRP A 36 5.88 8.05 1.79
CA TRP A 36 5.77 9.11 0.78
C TRP A 36 4.56 10.03 0.99
N VAL A 37 3.42 9.48 1.41
CA VAL A 37 2.25 10.28 1.77
C VAL A 37 2.53 11.15 2.99
N ALA A 38 3.21 10.62 4.00
CA ALA A 38 3.64 11.39 5.16
C ALA A 38 4.62 12.51 4.75
N ASP A 39 5.54 12.22 3.83
CA ASP A 39 6.47 13.21 3.30
C ASP A 39 5.77 14.33 2.53
N ALA A 40 4.79 13.98 1.69
CA ALA A 40 3.95 14.95 0.99
C ALA A 40 3.24 15.89 1.99
N ARG A 41 2.72 15.34 3.09
CA ARG A 41 2.07 16.12 4.16
C ARG A 41 3.05 17.04 4.88
N ARG A 42 4.27 16.57 5.19
CA ARG A 42 5.34 17.42 5.74
C ARG A 42 5.70 18.59 4.82
N HIS A 43 5.57 18.39 3.51
CA HIS A 43 5.74 19.42 2.49
C HIS A 43 4.50 20.30 2.25
N GLY A 44 3.45 20.19 3.08
CA GLY A 44 2.24 21.00 2.97
C GLY A 44 1.40 20.69 1.72
N VAL A 45 1.56 19.51 1.12
CA VAL A 45 0.80 19.13 -0.07
C VAL A 45 -0.66 18.87 0.32
N PRO A 46 -1.64 19.56 -0.31
CA PRO A 46 -3.06 19.31 -0.05
C PRO A 46 -3.45 17.87 -0.38
N ALA A 47 -4.39 17.29 0.37
CA ALA A 47 -4.80 15.88 0.23
C ALA A 47 -5.16 15.49 -1.22
N ALA A 48 -5.86 16.36 -1.95
CA ALA A 48 -6.23 16.15 -3.35
C ALA A 48 -5.02 16.03 -4.30
N ARG A 49 -3.87 16.62 -3.95
CA ARG A 49 -2.64 16.62 -4.76
C ARG A 49 -1.60 15.61 -4.29
N VAL A 50 -1.87 14.87 -3.22
CA VAL A 50 -0.91 13.91 -2.66
C VAL A 50 -0.56 12.83 -3.69
N VAL A 51 -1.54 12.27 -4.40
CA VAL A 51 -1.30 11.20 -5.37
C VAL A 51 -0.38 11.66 -6.49
N SER A 52 -0.68 12.80 -7.12
CA SER A 52 0.16 13.35 -8.21
C SER A 52 1.54 13.80 -7.72
N TRP A 53 1.65 14.26 -6.47
CA TRP A 53 2.94 14.58 -5.86
C TRP A 53 3.78 13.33 -5.61
N VAL A 54 3.20 12.29 -5.01
CA VAL A 54 3.89 11.02 -4.73
C VAL A 54 4.36 10.39 -6.03
N ARG A 55 3.52 10.31 -7.06
CA ARG A 55 3.90 9.77 -8.39
C ARG A 55 5.13 10.47 -8.98
N ARG A 56 5.19 11.80 -8.91
CA ARG A 56 6.34 12.57 -9.41
C ARG A 56 7.63 12.33 -8.62
N LYS A 57 7.53 12.02 -7.32
CA LYS A 57 8.70 11.88 -6.44
C LYS A 57 9.18 10.45 -6.30
N PHE A 58 8.26 9.52 -6.18
CA PHE A 58 8.53 8.09 -6.10
C PHE A 58 8.94 7.50 -7.44
N GLY A 59 8.35 7.99 -8.53
CA GLY A 59 8.45 7.40 -9.86
C GLY A 59 7.25 6.53 -10.19
N ALA A 60 7.32 5.85 -11.35
CA ALA A 60 6.20 5.08 -11.90
C ALA A 60 6.29 3.56 -11.64
N HIS A 61 7.36 3.08 -11.01
CA HIS A 61 7.68 1.65 -10.90
C HIS A 61 8.06 1.27 -9.47
N MET A 62 7.69 0.06 -9.04
CA MET A 62 8.06 -0.52 -7.75
C MET A 62 8.39 -2.00 -7.94
N THR A 63 9.57 -2.42 -7.45
CA THR A 63 9.96 -3.83 -7.43
C THR A 63 9.64 -4.45 -6.08
N VAL A 64 8.93 -5.58 -6.09
CA VAL A 64 8.57 -6.36 -4.90
C VAL A 64 9.14 -7.75 -5.05
N TYR A 65 10.00 -8.13 -4.12
CA TYR A 65 10.60 -9.46 -4.09
C TYR A 65 10.58 -10.01 -2.67
N ARG A 66 10.63 -11.34 -2.58
CA ARG A 66 10.69 -12.06 -1.30
C ARG A 66 11.86 -13.02 -1.37
N CYS A 67 12.87 -12.79 -0.54
CA CYS A 67 13.96 -13.75 -0.38
C CYS A 67 13.55 -14.82 0.64
N ARG A 68 13.74 -16.08 0.27
CA ARG A 68 13.65 -17.22 1.18
C ARG A 68 15.00 -17.45 1.88
N LYS A 69 15.04 -18.34 2.87
CA LYS A 69 16.26 -18.58 3.70
C LYS A 69 17.42 -19.19 2.90
N ASP A 70 17.09 -19.94 1.87
CA ASP A 70 17.98 -20.53 0.86
C ASP A 70 18.49 -19.50 -0.17
N GLY A 71 18.12 -18.23 -0.04
CA GLY A 71 18.49 -17.18 -0.98
C GLY A 71 17.67 -17.16 -2.28
N SER A 72 16.78 -18.13 -2.48
CA SER A 72 15.89 -18.15 -3.65
C SER A 72 14.78 -17.10 -3.54
N LEU A 73 14.26 -16.69 -4.70
CA LEU A 73 13.12 -15.81 -4.78
C LEU A 73 11.83 -16.60 -4.62
N GLY A 74 11.02 -16.22 -3.63
CA GLY A 74 9.65 -16.70 -3.50
C GLY A 74 8.65 -15.82 -4.26
N CYS A 75 7.42 -16.33 -4.41
CA CYS A 75 6.31 -15.54 -4.92
C CYS A 75 6.08 -14.29 -4.05
N SER A 76 6.07 -13.13 -4.70
CA SER A 76 5.96 -11.81 -4.10
C SER A 76 4.78 -11.01 -4.67
N THR A 77 3.75 -11.73 -5.15
CA THR A 77 2.51 -11.12 -5.63
C THR A 77 1.90 -10.20 -4.56
N PRO A 78 1.58 -8.93 -4.90
CA PRO A 78 0.99 -8.00 -3.95
C PRO A 78 -0.38 -8.51 -3.47
N CYS A 79 -0.58 -8.43 -2.16
CA CYS A 79 -1.85 -8.79 -1.55
C CYS A 79 -2.95 -7.76 -1.87
N LEU A 80 -4.22 -8.10 -1.62
CA LEU A 80 -5.37 -7.26 -1.99
C LEU A 80 -5.27 -5.80 -1.53
N LEU A 81 -4.86 -5.55 -0.30
CA LEU A 81 -4.74 -4.17 0.20
C LEU A 81 -3.57 -3.42 -0.46
N CYS A 82 -2.48 -4.12 -0.82
CA CYS A 82 -1.39 -3.49 -1.55
C CYS A 82 -1.80 -3.20 -2.99
N SER A 83 -2.51 -4.11 -3.65
CA SER A 83 -3.01 -3.87 -5.01
C SER A 83 -3.97 -2.69 -5.07
N ARG A 84 -4.82 -2.49 -4.07
CA ARG A 84 -5.68 -1.29 -3.99
C ARG A 84 -4.87 0.01 -3.90
N GLU A 85 -3.84 0.06 -3.06
CA GLU A 85 -2.98 1.25 -2.98
C GLU A 85 -2.17 1.43 -4.28
N LEU A 86 -1.65 0.37 -4.88
CA LEU A 86 -0.92 0.46 -6.14
C LEU A 86 -1.79 0.99 -7.29
N ALA A 87 -3.05 0.55 -7.35
CA ALA A 87 -4.03 1.08 -8.30
C ALA A 87 -4.32 2.57 -8.03
N ARG A 88 -4.49 2.96 -6.76
CA ARG A 88 -4.72 4.36 -6.36
C ARG A 88 -3.60 5.30 -6.81
N PHE A 89 -2.35 4.87 -6.69
CA PHE A 89 -1.19 5.65 -7.10
C PHE A 89 -0.80 5.42 -8.57
N ASP A 90 -1.48 4.53 -9.30
CA ASP A 90 -1.19 4.19 -10.70
C ASP A 90 0.29 3.81 -10.93
N ILE A 91 0.80 2.93 -10.05
CA ILE A 91 2.20 2.47 -10.03
C ILE A 91 2.30 1.10 -10.71
N LYS A 92 3.29 0.96 -11.61
CA LYS A 92 3.67 -0.33 -12.20
C LYS A 92 4.44 -1.14 -11.17
N VAL A 93 4.09 -2.41 -11.02
CA VAL A 93 4.73 -3.34 -10.10
C VAL A 93 5.54 -4.36 -10.88
N HIS A 94 6.75 -4.63 -10.40
CA HIS A 94 7.60 -5.74 -10.82
C HIS A 94 7.64 -6.76 -9.70
N CYS A 95 7.04 -7.94 -9.87
CA CYS A 95 7.00 -8.97 -8.83
C CYS A 95 7.32 -10.36 -9.35
N SER A 96 7.87 -11.20 -8.47
CA SER A 96 8.15 -12.60 -8.74
C SER A 96 6.86 -13.41 -8.57
N LEU A 97 6.55 -14.22 -9.58
CA LEU A 97 5.45 -15.17 -9.60
C LEU A 97 5.92 -16.55 -9.16
N GLU A 98 4.98 -17.46 -8.99
CA GLU A 98 5.30 -18.87 -8.80
C GLU A 98 6.01 -19.44 -10.04
N GLY A 99 6.96 -20.34 -9.83
CA GLY A 99 7.80 -20.88 -10.92
C GLY A 99 8.94 -19.96 -11.39
N GLY A 100 9.18 -18.83 -10.73
CA GLY A 100 10.32 -17.93 -11.04
C GLY A 100 10.08 -16.96 -12.20
N ALA A 101 8.87 -16.93 -12.75
CA ALA A 101 8.47 -15.91 -13.72
C ALA A 101 8.37 -14.53 -13.07
N TRP A 102 8.51 -13.47 -13.86
CA TRP A 102 8.37 -12.09 -13.40
C TRP A 102 7.17 -11.43 -14.07
N TYR A 103 6.31 -10.83 -13.26
CA TYR A 103 5.28 -9.92 -13.73
C TYR A 103 5.79 -8.49 -13.72
N SER A 104 5.47 -7.73 -14.78
CA SER A 104 5.82 -6.32 -14.92
C SER A 104 4.65 -5.58 -15.56
N GLY A 105 3.89 -4.83 -14.76
CA GLY A 105 2.71 -4.11 -15.25
C GLY A 105 1.95 -3.41 -14.14
N ARG A 106 0.80 -2.83 -14.45
CA ARG A 106 -0.11 -2.31 -13.43
C ARG A 106 -0.95 -3.45 -12.87
N VAL A 107 -1.41 -3.29 -11.65
CA VAL A 107 -2.32 -4.25 -11.01
C VAL A 107 -3.72 -4.29 -11.65
N THR A 108 -4.03 -3.31 -12.51
CA THR A 108 -5.29 -3.22 -13.27
C THR A 108 -5.18 -3.79 -14.69
N ASP A 109 -3.99 -4.17 -15.13
CA ASP A 109 -3.77 -4.65 -16.49
C ASP A 109 -4.30 -6.08 -16.64
N VAL A 110 -4.73 -6.42 -17.87
CA VAL A 110 -5.16 -7.78 -18.21
C VAL A 110 -3.96 -8.72 -18.09
N GLY A 111 -4.09 -9.77 -17.27
CA GLY A 111 -2.98 -10.68 -16.95
C GLY A 111 -2.21 -10.32 -15.67
N ALA A 112 -2.64 -9.28 -14.94
CA ALA A 112 -2.12 -9.02 -13.61
C ALA A 112 -2.43 -10.19 -12.65
N PRO A 113 -1.49 -10.56 -11.76
CA PRO A 113 -1.71 -11.64 -10.83
C PRO A 113 -2.86 -11.29 -9.86
N ALA A 114 -3.74 -12.25 -9.62
CA ALA A 114 -4.93 -12.03 -8.82
C ALA A 114 -4.56 -11.66 -7.36
N PRO A 115 -5.10 -10.56 -6.81
CA PRO A 115 -4.81 -10.14 -5.46
C PRO A 115 -5.44 -11.09 -4.43
N ILE A 116 -4.61 -11.75 -3.62
CA ILE A 116 -5.07 -12.63 -2.55
C ILE A 116 -4.98 -11.92 -1.20
N LEU A 117 -5.99 -12.10 -0.35
CA LEU A 117 -5.94 -11.65 1.04
C LEU A 117 -4.91 -12.49 1.82
N THR A 118 -4.08 -11.84 2.62
CA THR A 118 -3.20 -12.57 3.55
C THR A 118 -3.99 -13.04 4.78
N SER A 119 -3.49 -14.05 5.48
CA SER A 119 -4.09 -14.52 6.74
C SER A 119 -4.16 -13.42 7.81
N GLY A 120 -3.17 -12.52 7.84
CA GLY A 120 -3.17 -11.33 8.70
C GLY A 120 -4.26 -10.32 8.32
N GLN A 121 -4.45 -10.08 7.02
CA GLN A 121 -5.52 -9.19 6.53
C GLN A 121 -6.91 -9.75 6.82
N ARG A 122 -7.13 -11.05 6.61
CA ARG A 122 -8.40 -11.71 6.94
C ARG A 122 -8.78 -11.49 8.41
N ARG A 123 -7.82 -11.65 9.33
CA ARG A 123 -8.03 -11.42 10.76
C ARG A 123 -8.36 -9.96 11.07
N MET A 124 -7.62 -9.02 10.49
CA MET A 124 -7.84 -7.58 10.69
C MET A 124 -9.23 -7.12 10.20
N ILE A 125 -9.68 -7.61 9.05
CA ILE A 125 -10.99 -7.24 8.48
C ILE A 125 -12.12 -7.83 9.32
N LYS A 126 -12.02 -9.11 9.71
CA LYS A 126 -13.02 -9.76 10.57
C LYS A 126 -13.12 -9.10 11.96
N GLY A 127 -11.99 -8.74 12.56
CA GLY A 127 -11.99 -8.06 13.87
C GLY A 127 -12.65 -6.67 13.85
N LYS A 128 -12.53 -5.92 12.75
CA LYS A 128 -13.23 -4.64 12.59
C LYS A 128 -14.74 -4.79 12.40
N ALA A 129 -15.19 -5.84 11.71
CA ALA A 129 -16.61 -6.12 11.53
C ALA A 129 -17.30 -6.42 12.88
N ALA A 130 -16.65 -7.19 13.76
CA ALA A 130 -17.16 -7.46 15.10
C ALA A 130 -17.28 -6.19 15.97
N CYS A 131 -16.25 -5.34 15.99
CA CYS A 131 -16.25 -4.08 16.75
C CYS A 131 -17.31 -3.07 16.23
N MET A 132 -17.59 -3.05 14.92
CA MET A 132 -18.64 -2.19 14.34
C MET A 132 -20.05 -2.68 14.69
N ALA A 133 -20.26 -4.01 14.74
CA ALA A 133 -21.53 -4.61 15.15
C ALA A 133 -21.85 -4.37 16.63
N GLU A 134 -20.84 -4.37 17.52
CA GLU A 134 -21.03 -4.05 18.93
C GLU A 134 -21.39 -2.58 19.19
N ARG A 135 -20.98 -1.66 18.31
CA ARG A 135 -21.34 -0.23 18.44
C ARG A 135 -22.78 0.08 18.02
N THR A 136 -23.39 -0.73 17.16
CA THR A 136 -24.76 -0.52 16.67
C THR A 136 -25.83 -1.02 17.64
N LEU A 137 -25.46 -1.83 18.64
CA LEU A 137 -26.39 -2.35 19.67
C LEU A 137 -26.44 -1.50 20.95
N LYS A 138 -25.73 -0.37 21.02
CA LYS A 138 -25.61 0.48 22.23
C LYS A 138 -26.26 1.86 22.13
N THR A 139 -27.18 2.09 21.20
CA THR A 139 -28.03 3.31 21.23
C THR A 139 -29.38 2.96 21.85
N PRO A 140 -29.64 3.23 23.15
CA PRO A 140 -30.99 3.16 23.66
C PRO A 140 -31.84 4.23 22.95
N ASN A 141 -32.97 3.76 22.48
CA ASN A 141 -34.04 4.43 21.77
C ASN A 141 -34.48 5.71 22.52
N LEU A 142 -34.01 6.90 22.08
CA LEU A 142 -34.58 8.17 22.51
C LEU A 142 -35.81 8.42 21.64
N ALA A 143 -36.96 8.01 22.17
CA ALA A 143 -38.27 8.35 21.65
C ALA A 143 -38.41 9.87 21.52
N ILE A 144 -38.64 10.34 20.31
CA ILE A 144 -39.01 11.73 20.01
C ILE A 144 -40.52 11.83 20.21
N PRO A 145 -41.03 12.61 21.18
CA PRO A 145 -42.46 12.87 21.24
C PRO A 145 -42.84 13.83 20.12
N PHE A 146 -43.66 13.36 19.18
CA PHE A 146 -44.40 14.23 18.27
C PHE A 146 -45.46 14.98 19.09
N ARG A 147 -45.48 16.31 18.91
CA ARG A 147 -46.49 17.23 19.44
C ARG A 147 -47.49 17.54 18.35
#